data_AF-A0A2N0XUR4-F1
#
_entry.id   AF-A0A2N0XUR4-F1
#
_cell.length_a   1.000
_cell.length_b   1.000
_cell.length_c   1.000
_cell.angle_alpha   90.00
_cell.angle_beta   90.00
_cell.angle_gamma   90.00
#
_symmetry.space_group_name_H-M   'P 1'
#
loop_
_entity.id
_entity.type
_entity.pdbx_description
1 polymer ?
#
loop_
_entity_poly.entity_id
_entity_poly.type
_entity_poly.pdbx_seq_one_letter_code
_entity_poly.pdbx_strand_id
1 'polypeptide(L)'
;MTTQHQTYYVPSHSIWPIVGAVALFFIAVGAGVTVQNLETGSVFGKVFLIGGFVVFLVMFIGWMRNVIGESLSGFYSQQIDISFRQGMSWFIFSEIMFFCAFFGALFYARMISVPWLAGADNNQMTHEVLWPAFEAMWPLTLTPAGQTTEAMGWQGLPLLNTIILLTSSITLHMAHTSLEKNHRMALVVWLEITIILAIAFLFYQVEEYVHAYQEMGLTLQSGVYGNTFFLLTGFHGMHVLMGTIFLAVLLARIAHDHFTPENHFAFQAGSWYWHFVDVVWLCLFIFVYVL
;
A
#
# COMPACT_ATOMS: atom_id res chain seq x y z
N MET A 1 5.12 19.84 -42.63
CA MET A 1 5.92 19.76 -41.40
C MET A 1 6.45 18.34 -41.30
N THR A 2 7.74 18.14 -41.50
CA THR A 2 8.39 16.84 -41.28
C THR A 2 8.43 16.60 -39.77
N THR A 3 7.70 15.60 -39.29
CA THR A 3 7.80 15.13 -37.91
C THR A 3 9.21 14.60 -37.69
N GLN A 4 10.05 15.39 -37.04
CA GLN A 4 11.38 14.95 -36.63
C GLN A 4 11.19 13.92 -35.52
N HIS A 5 11.38 12.64 -35.83
CA HIS A 5 11.28 11.57 -34.84
C HIS A 5 12.39 11.75 -33.79
N GLN A 6 12.00 11.92 -32.52
CA GLN A 6 12.94 11.94 -31.40
C GLN A 6 13.55 10.54 -31.24
N THR A 7 14.85 10.46 -30.98
CA THR A 7 15.51 9.18 -30.69
C THR A 7 15.14 8.73 -29.28
N TYR A 8 14.53 7.55 -29.14
CA TYR A 8 14.21 6.97 -27.84
C TYR A 8 15.51 6.52 -27.15
N TYR A 9 15.76 7.00 -25.93
CA TYR A 9 16.95 6.57 -25.19
C TYR A 9 16.79 5.12 -24.74
N VAL A 10 17.79 4.31 -25.08
CA VAL A 10 17.91 2.92 -24.64
C VAL A 10 19.07 2.88 -23.64
N PRO A 11 18.83 2.55 -22.36
CA PRO A 11 19.87 2.48 -21.36
C PRO A 11 20.98 1.50 -21.74
N SER A 12 22.21 1.78 -21.30
CA SER A 12 23.32 0.83 -21.36
C SER A 12 23.05 -0.39 -20.46
N HIS A 13 23.88 -1.43 -20.61
CA HIS A 13 23.79 -2.65 -19.80
C HIS A 13 23.63 -2.35 -18.28
N SER A 14 22.57 -2.88 -17.68
CA SER A 14 22.25 -2.73 -16.26
C SER A 14 22.26 -4.07 -15.55
N ILE A 15 22.95 -4.14 -14.40
CA ILE A 15 23.01 -5.35 -13.56
C ILE A 15 21.78 -5.48 -12.65
N TRP A 16 21.02 -4.42 -12.45
CA TRP A 16 19.95 -4.37 -11.46
C TRP A 16 18.82 -5.40 -11.68
N PRO A 17 18.40 -5.73 -12.92
CA PRO A 17 17.40 -6.77 -13.13
C PRO A 17 17.79 -8.14 -12.56
N ILE A 18 19.03 -8.59 -12.78
CA ILE A 18 19.47 -9.91 -12.29
C ILE A 18 19.67 -9.90 -10.77
N VAL A 19 20.21 -8.81 -10.21
CA VAL A 19 20.32 -8.65 -8.75
C VAL A 19 18.93 -8.68 -8.10
N GLY A 20 17.94 -8.03 -8.73
CA GLY A 20 16.57 -8.02 -8.27
C GLY A 20 15.92 -9.40 -8.30
N ALA A 21 16.12 -10.17 -9.38
CA ALA A 21 15.62 -11.54 -9.47
C ALA A 21 16.19 -12.45 -8.36
N VAL A 22 17.50 -12.35 -8.08
CA VAL A 22 18.15 -13.08 -6.99
C VAL A 22 17.61 -12.65 -5.63
N ALA A 23 17.42 -11.34 -5.42
CA ALA A 23 16.87 -10.83 -4.17
C ALA A 23 15.45 -11.36 -3.90
N LEU A 24 14.57 -11.30 -4.91
CA LEU A 24 13.20 -11.80 -4.82
C LEU A 24 13.15 -13.32 -4.61
N PHE A 25 14.07 -14.07 -5.23
CA PHE A 25 14.21 -15.52 -4.98
C PHE A 25 14.55 -15.80 -3.51
N PHE A 26 15.52 -15.07 -2.94
CA PHE A 26 15.88 -15.23 -1.52
C PHE A 26 14.75 -14.82 -0.57
N ILE A 27 14.01 -13.76 -0.89
CA ILE A 27 12.82 -13.36 -0.12
C ILE A 27 11.76 -14.47 -0.16
N ALA A 28 11.40 -14.98 -1.35
CA ALA A 28 10.37 -16.00 -1.49
C ALA A 28 10.74 -17.31 -0.79
N VAL A 29 11.95 -17.82 -1.02
CA VAL A 29 12.44 -19.05 -0.37
C VAL A 29 12.62 -18.84 1.12
N GLY A 30 13.20 -17.71 1.54
CA GLY A 30 13.40 -17.37 2.95
C GLY A 30 12.08 -17.30 3.71
N ALA A 31 11.06 -16.66 3.14
CA ALA A 31 9.72 -16.59 3.72
C ALA A 31 9.09 -17.99 3.83
N GLY A 32 9.10 -18.77 2.75
CA GLY A 32 8.53 -20.13 2.75
C GLY A 32 9.19 -21.05 3.78
N VAL A 33 10.52 -21.05 3.84
CA VAL A 33 11.27 -21.85 4.82
C VAL A 33 11.04 -21.35 6.25
N THR A 34 10.91 -20.03 6.46
CA THR A 34 10.61 -19.46 7.78
C THR A 34 9.25 -19.96 8.28
N VAL A 35 8.21 -19.92 7.45
CA VAL A 35 6.87 -20.38 7.82
C VAL A 35 6.85 -21.89 8.11
N GLN A 36 7.53 -22.70 7.28
CA GLN A 36 7.60 -24.15 7.49
C GLN A 36 8.34 -24.56 8.77
N ASN A 37 9.27 -23.71 9.25
CA ASN A 37 10.14 -24.01 10.38
C ASN A 37 9.82 -23.15 11.62
N LEU A 38 8.60 -22.63 11.74
CA LEU A 38 8.19 -21.82 12.90
C LEU A 38 8.35 -22.58 14.22
N GLU A 39 8.04 -23.87 14.25
CA GLU A 39 8.10 -24.71 15.45
C GLU A 39 9.50 -25.28 15.74
N THR A 40 10.32 -25.48 14.70
CA THR A 40 11.67 -26.07 14.83
C THR A 40 12.73 -25.05 15.23
N GLY A 41 12.42 -23.76 15.22
CA GLY A 41 13.34 -22.69 15.63
C GLY A 41 14.51 -22.45 14.67
N SER A 42 14.47 -23.00 13.46
CA SER A 42 15.55 -22.86 12.49
C SER A 42 15.74 -21.39 12.07
N VAL A 43 16.97 -20.91 12.19
CA VAL A 43 17.35 -19.53 11.84
C VAL A 43 17.60 -19.36 10.34
N PHE A 44 17.76 -20.47 9.61
CA PHE A 44 18.14 -20.47 8.19
C PHE A 44 17.15 -19.67 7.32
N GLY A 45 15.84 -19.92 7.48
CA GLY A 45 14.82 -19.20 6.73
C GLY A 45 14.87 -17.69 6.98
N LYS A 46 15.02 -17.28 8.25
CA LYS A 46 15.09 -15.87 8.64
C LYS A 46 16.33 -15.18 8.05
N VAL A 47 17.48 -15.86 8.05
CA VAL A 47 18.73 -15.32 7.48
C VAL A 47 18.59 -15.13 5.97
N PHE A 48 18.04 -16.12 5.26
CA PHE A 48 17.77 -16.00 3.81
C PHE A 48 16.80 -14.86 3.50
N LEU A 49 15.74 -14.73 4.31
CA LEU A 49 14.75 -13.68 4.16
C LEU A 49 15.37 -12.28 4.36
N ILE A 50 16.08 -12.07 5.48
CA ILE A 50 16.75 -10.79 5.77
C ILE A 50 17.82 -10.48 4.73
N GLY A 51 18.63 -11.47 4.34
CA GLY A 51 19.63 -11.33 3.29
C GLY A 51 19.00 -10.92 1.95
N GLY A 52 17.88 -11.56 1.58
CA GLY A 52 17.09 -11.19 0.40
C GLY A 52 16.60 -9.75 0.44
N PHE A 53 16.06 -9.29 1.58
CA PHE A 53 15.64 -7.90 1.75
C PHE A 53 16.81 -6.91 1.66
N VAL A 54 17.97 -7.23 2.24
CA VAL A 54 19.16 -6.37 2.12
C VAL A 54 19.60 -6.24 0.66
N VAL A 55 19.68 -7.36 -0.07
CA VAL A 55 20.04 -7.33 -1.51
C VAL A 55 18.99 -6.57 -2.31
N PHE A 56 17.70 -6.74 -2.00
CA PHE A 56 16.62 -6.00 -2.63
C PHE A 56 16.75 -4.49 -2.41
N LEU A 57 17.03 -4.04 -1.18
CA LEU A 57 17.20 -2.63 -0.86
C LEU A 57 18.43 -2.03 -1.57
N VAL A 58 19.55 -2.74 -1.60
CA VAL A 58 20.76 -2.31 -2.34
C VAL A 58 20.44 -2.17 -3.82
N MET A 59 19.76 -3.15 -4.40
CA MET A 59 19.31 -3.10 -5.80
C MET A 59 18.38 -1.92 -6.05
N PHE A 60 17.35 -1.73 -5.21
CA PHE A 60 16.35 -0.69 -5.41
C PHE A 60 16.97 0.71 -5.33
N ILE A 61 17.78 0.97 -4.30
CA ILE A 61 18.49 2.25 -4.15
C ILE A 61 19.45 2.49 -5.31
N GLY A 62 20.20 1.46 -5.72
CA GLY A 62 21.13 1.53 -6.84
C GLY A 62 20.45 1.81 -8.18
N TRP A 63 19.35 1.11 -8.46
CA TRP A 63 18.57 1.30 -9.69
C TRP A 63 17.95 2.70 -9.72
N MET A 64 17.30 3.13 -8.63
CA MET A 64 16.71 4.46 -8.56
C MET A 64 17.75 5.58 -8.70
N ARG A 65 18.96 5.41 -8.13
CA ARG A 65 20.07 6.34 -8.34
C ARG A 65 20.45 6.45 -9.82
N ASN A 66 20.51 5.34 -10.55
CA ASN A 66 20.80 5.35 -11.99
C ASN A 66 19.71 6.10 -12.76
N VAL A 67 18.43 5.82 -12.49
CA VAL A 67 17.30 6.51 -13.14
C VAL A 67 17.34 8.01 -12.88
N ILE A 68 17.63 8.42 -11.64
CA ILE A 68 17.79 9.85 -11.30
C ILE A 68 18.99 10.45 -12.06
N GLY A 69 20.13 9.76 -12.10
CA GLY A 69 21.32 10.23 -12.81
C GLY A 69 21.12 10.38 -14.32
N GLU A 70 20.44 9.42 -14.96
CA GLU A 70 20.07 9.47 -16.37
C GLU A 70 19.10 10.63 -16.67
N SER A 71 18.12 10.84 -15.78
CA SER A 71 17.17 11.95 -15.88
C SER A 71 17.88 13.31 -15.81
N LEU A 72 18.83 13.47 -14.87
CA LEU A 72 19.59 14.72 -14.70
C LEU A 72 20.62 14.95 -15.82
N SER A 73 21.06 13.89 -16.51
CA SER A 73 21.99 13.99 -17.64
C SER A 73 21.32 14.51 -18.92
N GLY A 74 20.01 14.72 -18.92
CA GLY A 74 19.25 15.23 -20.07
C GLY A 74 18.96 14.17 -21.14
N PHE A 75 19.13 12.87 -20.85
CA PHE A 75 18.86 11.80 -21.82
C PHE A 75 17.38 11.55 -22.07
N TYR A 76 16.48 12.03 -21.18
CA TYR A 76 15.05 11.76 -21.28
C TYR A 76 14.37 12.80 -22.17
N SER A 77 13.90 12.33 -23.33
CA SER A 77 13.08 13.11 -24.26
C SER A 77 11.61 13.15 -23.83
N GLN A 78 10.82 13.99 -24.49
CA GLN A 78 9.37 14.05 -24.25
C GLN A 78 8.68 12.70 -24.50
N GLN A 79 9.16 11.93 -25.48
CA GLN A 79 8.63 10.59 -25.73
C GLN A 79 8.83 9.65 -24.53
N ILE A 80 9.97 9.76 -23.84
CA ILE A 80 10.25 8.95 -22.64
C ILE A 80 9.41 9.41 -21.45
N ASP A 81 9.21 10.71 -21.28
CA ASP A 81 8.30 11.25 -20.26
C ASP A 81 6.88 10.68 -20.41
N ILE A 82 6.36 10.59 -21.65
CA ILE A 82 5.07 9.94 -21.92
C ILE A 82 5.09 8.46 -21.51
N SER A 83 6.14 7.72 -21.84
CA SER A 83 6.28 6.31 -21.45
C SER A 83 6.34 6.12 -19.94
N PHE A 84 7.05 6.99 -19.20
CA PHE A 84 7.07 6.97 -17.75
C PHE A 84 5.69 7.25 -17.14
N ARG A 85 4.95 8.23 -17.68
CA ARG A 85 3.57 8.52 -17.26
C ARG A 85 2.63 7.34 -17.48
N GLN A 86 2.70 6.73 -18.67
CA GLN A 86 1.92 5.53 -18.97
C GLN A 86 2.29 4.38 -18.04
N GLY A 87 3.59 4.17 -17.78
CA GLY A 87 4.07 3.16 -16.84
C GLY A 87 3.52 3.36 -15.43
N MET A 88 3.56 4.60 -14.92
CA MET A 88 2.99 4.93 -13.62
C MET A 88 1.47 4.73 -13.57
N SER A 89 0.74 5.13 -14.61
CA SER A 89 -0.71 4.93 -14.69
C SER A 89 -1.08 3.45 -14.69
N TRP A 90 -0.37 2.61 -15.45
CA TRP A 90 -0.60 1.16 -15.47
C TRP A 90 -0.22 0.49 -14.16
N PHE A 91 0.85 0.95 -13.50
CA PHE A 91 1.21 0.50 -12.16
C PHE A 91 0.10 0.82 -11.14
N ILE A 92 -0.38 2.06 -11.09
CA ILE A 92 -1.50 2.42 -10.19
C ILE A 92 -2.74 1.60 -10.53
N PHE A 93 -3.05 1.40 -11.82
CA PHE A 93 -4.17 0.56 -12.22
C PHE A 93 -4.05 -0.87 -11.73
N SER A 94 -2.86 -1.49 -11.80
CA SER A 94 -2.65 -2.82 -11.24
C SER A 94 -2.83 -2.86 -9.73
N GLU A 95 -2.40 -1.83 -9.00
CA GLU A 95 -2.62 -1.73 -7.55
C GLU A 95 -4.11 -1.57 -7.19
N ILE A 96 -4.87 -0.80 -7.98
CA ILE A 96 -6.33 -0.73 -7.83
C ILE A 96 -6.96 -2.12 -8.00
N MET A 97 -6.56 -2.87 -9.03
CA MET A 97 -7.07 -4.23 -9.25
C MET A 97 -6.66 -5.20 -8.14
N PHE A 98 -5.48 -5.04 -7.56
CA PHE A 98 -5.03 -5.78 -6.37
C PHE A 98 -5.96 -5.53 -5.17
N PHE A 99 -6.29 -4.28 -4.85
CA PHE A 99 -7.26 -3.96 -3.79
C PHE A 99 -8.68 -4.44 -4.13
N CYS A 100 -9.12 -4.36 -5.39
CA CYS A 100 -10.41 -4.90 -5.82
C CYS A 100 -10.57 -6.39 -5.50
N ALA A 101 -9.49 -7.18 -5.56
CA ALA A 101 -9.54 -8.59 -5.17
C ALA A 101 -9.86 -8.77 -3.67
N PHE A 102 -9.24 -7.98 -2.79
CA PHE A 102 -9.53 -8.05 -1.35
C PHE A 102 -10.92 -7.50 -0.99
N PHE A 103 -11.36 -6.40 -1.62
CA PHE A 103 -12.74 -5.93 -1.45
C PHE A 103 -13.75 -6.94 -2.00
N GLY A 104 -13.41 -7.63 -3.10
CA GLY A 104 -14.20 -8.74 -3.63
C GLY A 104 -14.29 -9.91 -2.65
N ALA A 105 -13.19 -10.25 -1.97
CA ALA A 105 -13.18 -11.26 -0.91
C ALA A 105 -14.03 -10.85 0.29
N LEU A 106 -13.96 -9.59 0.72
CA LEU A 106 -14.82 -9.03 1.78
C LEU A 106 -16.31 -9.08 1.39
N PHE A 107 -16.63 -8.65 0.17
CA PHE A 107 -17.99 -8.70 -0.37
C PHE A 107 -18.51 -10.14 -0.42
N TYR A 108 -17.71 -11.06 -0.95
CA TYR A 108 -18.07 -12.48 -1.02
C TYR A 108 -18.28 -13.06 0.38
N ALA A 109 -17.40 -12.73 1.33
CA ALA A 109 -17.54 -13.18 2.70
C ALA A 109 -18.88 -12.70 3.30
N ARG A 110 -19.12 -11.39 3.27
CA ARG A 110 -20.25 -10.71 3.91
C ARG A 110 -21.60 -11.01 3.27
N MET A 111 -21.68 -10.92 1.94
CA MET A 111 -22.96 -10.93 1.22
C MET A 111 -23.37 -12.32 0.75
N ILE A 112 -22.44 -13.28 0.74
CA ILE A 112 -22.67 -14.60 0.14
C ILE A 112 -22.36 -15.69 1.15
N SER A 113 -21.10 -15.83 1.56
CA SER A 113 -20.67 -17.00 2.35
C SER A 113 -21.29 -17.05 3.76
N VAL A 114 -21.38 -15.90 4.44
CA VAL A 114 -21.97 -15.82 5.79
C VAL A 114 -23.48 -16.10 5.77
N PRO A 115 -24.28 -15.49 4.88
CA PRO A 115 -25.68 -15.87 4.71
C PRO A 115 -25.89 -17.35 4.39
N TRP A 116 -25.05 -17.96 3.55
CA TRP A 116 -25.16 -19.39 3.23
C TRP A 116 -24.94 -20.29 4.45
N LEU A 117 -24.03 -19.93 5.36
CA LEU A 117 -23.84 -20.66 6.62
C LEU A 117 -25.07 -20.60 7.54
N ALA A 118 -25.87 -19.53 7.44
CA ALA A 118 -27.15 -19.39 8.14
C ALA A 118 -28.34 -19.95 7.35
N GLY A 119 -28.09 -20.69 6.27
CA GLY A 119 -29.12 -21.42 5.53
C GLY A 119 -29.78 -20.65 4.39
N ALA A 120 -29.24 -19.52 3.95
CA ALA A 120 -29.75 -18.79 2.79
C ALA A 120 -29.72 -19.62 1.50
N ASP A 121 -30.62 -19.27 0.57
CA ASP A 121 -30.84 -19.97 -0.70
C ASP A 121 -31.20 -21.45 -0.52
N ASN A 122 -30.40 -22.37 -1.07
CA ASN A 122 -30.60 -23.81 -1.00
C ASN A 122 -29.84 -24.47 0.16
N ASN A 123 -29.31 -23.69 1.11
CA ASN A 123 -28.45 -24.20 2.20
C ASN A 123 -29.17 -24.46 3.52
N GLN A 124 -30.51 -24.34 3.58
CA GLN A 124 -31.27 -24.51 4.83
C GLN A 124 -30.94 -25.83 5.54
N MET A 125 -30.96 -26.96 4.82
CA MET A 125 -30.65 -28.27 5.43
C MET A 125 -29.20 -28.37 5.89
N THR A 126 -28.26 -27.72 5.20
CA THR A 126 -26.85 -27.66 5.62
C THR A 126 -26.70 -26.92 6.94
N HIS A 127 -27.41 -25.80 7.09
CA HIS A 127 -27.44 -25.03 8.33
C HIS A 127 -28.06 -25.85 9.47
N GLU A 128 -29.22 -26.46 9.27
CA GLU A 128 -29.90 -27.26 10.30
C GLU A 128 -29.05 -28.45 10.80
N VAL A 129 -28.22 -29.04 9.94
CA VAL A 129 -27.40 -30.22 10.29
C VAL A 129 -26.02 -29.82 10.84
N LEU A 130 -25.33 -28.87 10.21
CA LEU A 130 -23.94 -28.55 10.56
C LEU A 130 -23.82 -27.38 11.55
N TRP A 131 -24.66 -26.36 11.41
CA TRP A 131 -24.52 -25.10 12.14
C TRP A 131 -25.85 -24.58 12.71
N PRO A 132 -26.66 -25.41 13.41
CA PRO A 132 -28.05 -25.06 13.77
C PRO A 132 -28.19 -23.86 14.73
N ALA A 133 -27.10 -23.45 15.38
CA ALA A 133 -27.06 -22.32 16.30
C ALA A 133 -26.36 -21.08 15.70
N PHE A 134 -25.93 -21.13 14.44
CA PHE A 134 -25.24 -20.02 13.81
C PHE A 134 -26.22 -18.97 13.28
N GLU A 135 -26.06 -17.72 13.70
CA GLU A 135 -26.80 -16.60 13.16
C GLU A 135 -25.90 -15.74 12.27
N ALA A 136 -26.37 -15.43 11.06
CA ALA A 136 -25.64 -14.55 10.16
C ALA A 136 -25.70 -13.11 10.68
N MET A 137 -24.53 -12.59 11.06
CA MET A 137 -24.32 -11.19 11.40
C MET A 137 -23.02 -10.69 10.78
N TRP A 138 -22.92 -9.38 10.58
CA TRP A 138 -21.67 -8.75 10.17
C TRP A 138 -21.43 -7.47 10.98
N PRO A 139 -20.21 -7.25 11.50
CA PRO A 139 -19.07 -8.18 11.53
C PRO A 139 -19.34 -9.47 12.32
N LEU A 140 -18.64 -10.56 11.97
CA LEU A 140 -18.70 -11.82 12.72
C LEU A 140 -17.89 -11.70 14.02
N THR A 141 -18.53 -11.20 15.07
CA THR A 141 -17.98 -11.08 16.43
C THR A 141 -18.11 -12.36 17.24
N LEU A 142 -18.97 -13.30 16.84
CA LEU A 142 -19.02 -14.66 17.36
C LEU A 142 -18.80 -15.63 16.20
N THR A 143 -17.71 -16.38 16.27
CA THR A 143 -17.41 -17.40 15.24
C THR A 143 -18.18 -18.70 15.53
N PRO A 144 -18.45 -19.55 14.51
CA PRO A 144 -19.06 -20.86 14.72
C PRO A 144 -18.26 -21.78 15.67
N ALA A 145 -16.95 -21.51 15.84
CA ALA A 145 -16.09 -22.21 16.78
C ALA A 145 -16.21 -21.70 18.23
N GLY A 146 -17.04 -20.68 18.50
CA GLY A 146 -17.30 -20.12 19.82
C GLY A 146 -16.35 -19.00 20.26
N GLN A 147 -15.42 -18.56 19.40
CA GLN A 147 -14.54 -17.42 19.71
C GLN A 147 -15.33 -16.11 19.60
N THR A 148 -15.27 -15.28 20.64
CA THR A 148 -15.85 -13.94 20.69
C THR A 148 -14.78 -12.87 20.46
N THR A 149 -15.09 -11.87 19.62
CA THR A 149 -14.27 -10.69 19.36
C THR A 149 -15.12 -9.44 19.24
N GLU A 150 -14.49 -8.27 19.25
CA GLU A 150 -15.17 -7.00 19.01
C GLU A 150 -14.86 -6.45 17.61
N ALA A 151 -15.79 -5.69 17.06
CA ALA A 151 -15.64 -5.00 15.80
C ALA A 151 -15.03 -3.61 15.99
N MET A 152 -14.05 -3.26 15.17
CA MET A 152 -13.47 -1.92 15.19
C MET A 152 -14.49 -0.91 14.66
N GLY A 153 -14.97 -0.04 15.54
CA GLY A 153 -15.89 1.04 15.16
C GLY A 153 -15.18 2.14 14.37
N TRP A 154 -15.91 2.84 13.51
CA TRP A 154 -15.35 3.94 12.70
C TRP A 154 -15.05 5.21 13.52
N GLN A 155 -15.68 5.39 14.68
CA GLN A 155 -15.40 6.51 15.57
C GLN A 155 -14.02 6.39 16.22
N GLY A 156 -13.37 7.53 16.51
CA GLY A 156 -12.06 7.54 17.14
C GLY A 156 -10.92 7.47 16.12
N LEU A 157 -10.05 6.46 16.23
CA LEU A 157 -8.82 6.34 15.43
C LEU A 157 -9.07 6.26 13.91
N PRO A 158 -10.04 5.48 13.38
CA PRO A 158 -10.25 5.42 11.93
C PRO A 158 -10.72 6.76 11.35
N LEU A 159 -11.60 7.46 12.05
CA LEU A 159 -12.05 8.80 11.64
C LEU A 159 -10.89 9.82 11.70
N LEU A 160 -10.07 9.78 12.75
CA LEU A 160 -8.90 10.63 12.88
C LEU A 160 -7.93 10.39 11.71
N ASN A 161 -7.62 9.13 11.41
CA ASN A 161 -6.78 8.74 10.29
C ASN A 161 -7.34 9.20 8.94
N THR A 162 -8.66 9.17 8.77
CA THR A 162 -9.33 9.73 7.59
C THR A 162 -9.08 11.23 7.45
N ILE A 163 -9.21 11.99 8.53
CA ILE A 163 -8.95 13.45 8.52
C ILE A 163 -7.47 13.73 8.22
N ILE A 164 -6.56 12.95 8.80
CA ILE A 164 -5.11 13.09 8.59
C ILE A 164 -4.77 12.88 7.11
N LEU A 165 -5.20 11.76 6.51
CA LEU A 165 -4.89 11.47 5.10
C LEU A 165 -5.50 12.50 4.15
N LEU A 166 -6.78 12.84 4.30
CA LEU A 166 -7.42 13.86 3.47
C LEU A 166 -6.71 15.22 3.57
N THR A 167 -6.29 15.60 4.78
CA THR A 167 -5.51 16.83 4.99
C THR A 167 -4.15 16.73 4.31
N SER A 168 -3.49 15.57 4.37
CA SER A 168 -2.20 15.34 3.71
C SER A 168 -2.29 15.47 2.19
N SER A 169 -3.40 15.04 1.58
CA SER A 169 -3.67 15.25 0.15
C SER A 169 -3.77 16.72 -0.22
N ILE A 170 -4.44 17.52 0.62
CA ILE A 170 -4.55 18.97 0.40
C ILE A 170 -3.18 19.62 0.50
N THR A 171 -2.38 19.27 1.51
CA THR A 171 -1.03 19.84 1.66
C THR A 171 -0.10 19.40 0.53
N LEU A 172 -0.23 18.16 0.02
CA LEU A 172 0.54 17.70 -1.14
C LEU A 172 0.16 18.45 -2.41
N HIS A 173 -1.14 18.73 -2.61
CA HIS A 173 -1.59 19.56 -3.72
C HIS A 173 -1.00 20.98 -3.64
N MET A 174 -0.99 21.58 -2.45
CA MET A 174 -0.37 22.90 -2.24
C MET A 174 1.15 22.87 -2.51
N ALA A 175 1.84 21.77 -2.15
CA ALA A 175 3.23 21.56 -2.51
C ALA A 175 3.40 21.49 -4.03
N HIS A 176 2.56 20.72 -4.73
CA HIS A 176 2.62 20.61 -6.19
C HIS A 176 2.44 21.96 -6.89
N THR A 177 1.40 22.72 -6.52
CA THR A 177 1.18 24.06 -7.08
C THR A 177 2.32 25.02 -6.75
N SER A 178 2.96 24.87 -5.59
CA SER A 178 4.13 25.67 -5.23
C SER A 178 5.34 25.33 -6.10
N LEU A 179 5.50 24.06 -6.49
CA LEU A 179 6.51 23.63 -7.45
C LEU A 179 6.27 24.24 -8.84
N GLU A 180 5.04 24.17 -9.35
CA GLU A 180 4.65 24.75 -10.65
C GLU A 180 4.84 26.28 -10.68
N LYS A 181 4.63 26.96 -9.54
CA LYS A 181 4.83 28.41 -9.39
C LYS A 181 6.27 28.80 -9.03
N ASN A 182 7.19 27.82 -8.95
CA ASN A 182 8.57 28.02 -8.54
C ASN A 182 8.75 28.68 -7.15
N HIS A 183 7.80 28.45 -6.24
CA HIS A 183 7.83 28.94 -4.86
C HIS A 183 8.49 27.93 -3.92
N ARG A 184 9.83 27.88 -3.94
CA ARG A 184 10.62 26.83 -3.27
C ARG A 184 10.36 26.67 -1.77
N MET A 185 10.30 27.77 -1.02
CA MET A 185 10.05 27.70 0.43
C MET A 185 8.69 27.04 0.72
N ALA A 186 7.64 27.50 0.04
CA ALA A 186 6.30 26.95 0.20
C ALA A 186 6.24 25.48 -0.22
N LEU A 187 6.89 25.10 -1.33
CA LEU A 187 7.02 23.70 -1.76
C LEU A 187 7.59 22.81 -0.65
N VAL A 188 8.71 23.20 -0.05
CA VAL A 188 9.37 22.43 1.00
C VAL A 188 8.47 22.30 2.23
N VAL A 189 7.92 23.41 2.72
CA VAL A 189 7.07 23.41 3.92
C VAL A 189 5.82 22.55 3.72
N TRP A 190 5.12 22.70 2.60
CA TRP A 190 3.90 21.92 2.34
C TRP A 190 4.19 20.42 2.20
N LEU A 191 5.32 20.05 1.59
CA LEU A 191 5.72 18.66 1.47
C LEU A 191 6.14 18.06 2.83
N GLU A 192 6.85 18.82 3.66
CA GLU A 192 7.20 18.40 5.03
C GLU A 192 5.95 18.16 5.89
N ILE A 193 4.96 19.06 5.84
CA ILE A 193 3.68 18.87 6.53
C ILE A 193 2.99 17.59 6.05
N THR A 194 3.00 17.33 4.73
CA THR A 194 2.42 16.10 4.17
C THR A 194 3.10 14.84 4.74
N ILE A 195 4.44 14.83 4.81
CA ILE A 195 5.22 13.70 5.35
C ILE A 195 4.95 13.51 6.85
N ILE A 196 4.82 14.60 7.62
CA ILE A 196 4.50 14.53 9.04
C ILE A 196 3.11 13.90 9.25
N LEU A 197 2.12 14.32 8.45
CA LEU A 197 0.76 13.75 8.49
C LEU A 197 0.77 12.26 8.10
N ALA A 198 1.54 11.89 7.08
CA ALA A 198 1.74 10.49 6.67
C ALA A 198 2.32 9.62 7.79
N ILE A 199 3.34 10.11 8.50
CA ILE A 199 3.94 9.42 9.65
C ILE A 199 2.94 9.32 10.79
N ALA A 200 2.15 10.38 11.04
CA ALA A 200 1.11 10.37 12.06
C ALA A 200 0.04 9.30 11.78
N PHE A 201 -0.40 9.17 10.51
CA PHE A 201 -1.32 8.11 10.11
C PHE A 201 -0.75 6.71 10.43
N LEU A 202 0.51 6.45 10.04
CA LEU A 202 1.15 5.16 10.29
C LEU A 202 1.26 4.85 11.79
N PHE A 203 1.58 5.87 12.60
CA PHE A 203 1.61 5.74 14.05
C PHE A 203 0.24 5.35 14.62
N TYR A 204 -0.82 6.09 14.27
CA TYR A 204 -2.17 5.77 14.77
C TYR A 204 -2.72 4.44 14.22
N GLN A 205 -2.33 4.04 13.03
CA GLN A 205 -2.67 2.71 12.49
C GLN A 205 -2.02 1.58 13.31
N VAL A 206 -0.79 1.78 13.80
CA VAL A 206 -0.14 0.81 14.69
C VAL A 206 -0.84 0.77 16.05
N GLU A 207 -1.19 1.92 16.62
CA GLU A 207 -1.95 1.99 17.88
C GLU A 207 -3.30 1.27 17.77
N GLU A 208 -4.01 1.45 16.64
CA GLU A 208 -5.24 0.73 16.35
C GLU A 208 -5.03 -0.79 16.32
N TYR A 209 -3.94 -1.27 15.71
CA TYR A 209 -3.62 -2.69 15.70
C TYR A 209 -3.27 -3.23 17.08
N VAL A 210 -2.56 -2.45 17.90
CA VAL A 210 -2.26 -2.82 19.28
C VAL A 210 -3.55 -2.95 20.08
N HIS A 211 -4.44 -1.96 19.99
CA HIS A 211 -5.75 -1.99 20.63
C HIS A 211 -6.62 -3.17 20.17
N ALA A 212 -6.68 -3.41 18.85
CA ALA A 212 -7.40 -4.54 18.27
C ALA A 212 -6.94 -5.89 18.85
N TYR A 213 -5.62 -6.11 18.92
CA TYR A 213 -5.04 -7.36 19.42
C TYR A 213 -5.17 -7.52 20.94
N GLN A 214 -4.94 -6.46 21.71
CA GLN A 214 -4.80 -6.56 23.17
C GLN A 214 -6.13 -6.40 23.91
N GLU A 215 -7.03 -5.55 23.42
CA GLU A 215 -8.25 -5.19 24.13
C GLU A 215 -9.50 -5.82 23.48
N MET A 216 -9.53 -5.91 22.14
CA MET A 216 -10.72 -6.34 21.40
C MET A 216 -10.73 -7.84 21.02
N GLY A 217 -9.61 -8.53 21.23
CA GLY A 217 -9.41 -9.91 20.78
C GLY A 217 -9.44 -10.08 19.25
N LEU A 218 -9.44 -8.97 18.50
CA LEU A 218 -9.47 -8.94 17.04
C LEU A 218 -8.06 -9.19 16.51
N THR A 219 -7.84 -10.39 15.96
CA THR A 219 -6.53 -10.84 15.50
C THR A 219 -6.61 -11.39 14.08
N LEU A 220 -5.46 -11.69 13.46
CA LEU A 220 -5.44 -12.39 12.17
C LEU A 220 -6.11 -13.78 12.21
N GLN A 221 -6.30 -14.34 13.40
CA GLN A 221 -6.90 -15.67 13.60
C GLN A 221 -8.37 -15.62 14.03
N SER A 222 -8.94 -14.43 14.29
CA SER A 222 -10.33 -14.30 14.76
C SER A 222 -11.35 -14.39 13.63
N GLY A 223 -11.26 -15.45 12.82
CA GLY A 223 -12.15 -15.73 11.71
C GLY A 223 -12.00 -14.77 10.52
N VAL A 224 -13.00 -14.80 9.64
CA VAL A 224 -12.96 -14.08 8.35
C VAL A 224 -12.96 -12.56 8.52
N TYR A 225 -13.62 -12.02 9.55
CA TYR A 225 -13.62 -10.58 9.80
C TYR A 225 -12.23 -10.07 10.18
N GLY A 226 -11.59 -10.65 11.20
CA GLY A 226 -10.24 -10.24 11.60
C GLY A 226 -9.22 -10.43 10.47
N ASN A 227 -9.28 -11.55 9.75
CA ASN A 227 -8.39 -11.80 8.62
C ASN A 227 -8.55 -10.74 7.51
N THR A 228 -9.79 -10.49 7.05
CA THR A 228 -10.04 -9.50 5.99
C THR A 228 -9.73 -8.08 6.45
N PHE A 229 -10.02 -7.73 7.72
CA PHE A 229 -9.67 -6.45 8.33
C PHE A 229 -8.16 -6.18 8.24
N PHE A 230 -7.32 -7.07 8.77
CA PHE A 230 -5.86 -6.87 8.78
C PHE A 230 -5.22 -7.00 7.41
N LEU A 231 -5.74 -7.85 6.50
CA LEU A 231 -5.21 -7.92 5.14
C LEU A 231 -5.48 -6.61 4.38
N LEU A 232 -6.73 -6.14 4.39
CA LEU A 232 -7.12 -4.91 3.69
C LEU A 232 -6.40 -3.68 4.24
N THR A 233 -6.46 -3.47 5.56
CA THR A 233 -5.84 -2.31 6.20
C THR A 233 -4.31 -2.42 6.22
N GLY A 234 -3.77 -3.63 6.33
CA GLY A 234 -2.32 -3.86 6.43
C GLY A 234 -1.61 -3.67 5.10
N PHE A 235 -2.18 -4.19 4.00
CA PHE A 235 -1.66 -3.87 2.67
C PHE A 235 -1.78 -2.39 2.36
N HIS A 236 -2.88 -1.73 2.75
CA HIS A 236 -2.97 -0.28 2.61
C HIS A 236 -1.91 0.46 3.43
N GLY A 237 -1.68 0.08 4.70
CA GLY A 237 -0.62 0.65 5.52
C GLY A 237 0.78 0.48 4.92
N MET A 238 1.04 -0.67 4.27
CA MET A 238 2.28 -0.87 3.50
C MET A 238 2.41 0.12 2.33
N HIS A 239 1.31 0.40 1.61
CA HIS A 239 1.30 1.39 0.54
C HIS A 239 1.49 2.82 1.06
N VAL A 240 0.88 3.18 2.19
CA VAL A 240 1.10 4.47 2.86
C VAL A 240 2.58 4.61 3.24
N LEU A 241 3.20 3.56 3.79
CA LEU A 241 4.64 3.56 4.11
C LEU A 241 5.49 3.76 2.85
N MET A 242 5.22 3.02 1.78
CA MET A 242 5.94 3.18 0.51
C MET A 242 5.78 4.59 -0.07
N GLY A 243 4.57 5.14 -0.03
CA GLY A 243 4.27 6.50 -0.43
C GLY A 243 5.03 7.52 0.40
N THR A 244 5.11 7.31 1.72
CA THR A 244 5.85 8.19 2.65
C THR A 244 7.34 8.20 2.32
N ILE A 245 7.92 7.04 2.06
CA ILE A 245 9.33 6.90 1.62
C ILE A 245 9.53 7.62 0.28
N PHE A 246 8.59 7.45 -0.66
CA PHE A 246 8.66 8.14 -1.96
C PHE A 246 8.63 9.67 -1.78
N LEU A 247 7.70 10.21 -0.98
CA LEU A 247 7.63 11.64 -0.67
C LEU A 247 8.90 12.14 0.02
N ALA A 248 9.48 11.37 0.94
CA ALA A 248 10.76 11.72 1.58
C ALA A 248 11.93 11.76 0.59
N VAL A 249 11.97 10.84 -0.38
CA VAL A 249 12.95 10.89 -1.49
C VAL A 249 12.72 12.12 -2.37
N LEU A 250 11.47 12.49 -2.65
CA LEU A 250 11.16 13.73 -3.39
C LEU A 250 11.64 14.97 -2.62
N LEU A 251 11.44 15.03 -1.30
CA LEU A 251 11.95 16.12 -0.47
C LEU A 251 13.48 16.22 -0.55
N ALA A 252 14.19 15.10 -0.43
CA ALA A 252 15.65 15.07 -0.59
C ALA A 252 16.08 15.55 -2.00
N ARG A 253 15.36 15.16 -3.05
CA ARG A 253 15.62 15.64 -4.42
C ARG A 253 15.33 17.13 -4.61
N ILE A 254 14.32 17.68 -3.96
CA ILE A 254 14.02 19.13 -3.94
C ILE A 254 15.14 19.90 -3.22
N ALA A 255 15.68 19.35 -2.14
CA ALA A 255 16.82 19.94 -1.43
C ALA A 255 18.07 20.04 -2.32
N HIS A 256 18.22 19.14 -3.30
CA HIS A 256 19.30 19.12 -4.29
C HIS A 256 18.96 19.79 -5.63
N ASP A 257 17.85 20.54 -5.75
CA ASP A 257 17.46 21.25 -6.98
C ASP A 257 17.26 20.36 -8.22
N HIS A 258 16.80 19.12 -8.01
CA HIS A 258 16.59 18.16 -9.11
C HIS A 258 15.31 18.38 -9.93
N PHE A 259 14.53 19.44 -9.67
CA PHE A 259 13.23 19.66 -10.29
C PHE A 259 13.09 21.08 -10.82
N THR A 260 12.39 21.24 -11.94
CA THR A 260 11.95 22.54 -12.46
C THR A 260 10.43 22.57 -12.61
N PRO A 261 9.81 23.76 -12.72
CA PRO A 261 8.38 23.89 -12.97
C PRO A 261 7.90 23.17 -14.23
N GLU A 262 8.79 22.87 -15.18
CA GLU A 262 8.46 22.18 -16.44
C GLU A 262 8.84 20.69 -16.38
N ASN A 263 9.85 20.31 -15.60
CA ASN A 263 10.35 18.94 -15.51
C ASN A 263 10.38 18.44 -14.06
N HIS A 264 9.27 17.79 -13.68
CA HIS A 264 9.05 17.28 -12.33
C HIS A 264 8.14 16.04 -12.33
N PHE A 265 8.24 15.19 -13.37
CA PHE A 265 7.42 13.98 -13.49
C PHE A 265 7.47 13.10 -12.22
N ALA A 266 8.65 12.91 -11.62
CA ALA A 266 8.74 12.08 -10.42
C ALA A 266 7.93 12.65 -9.25
N PHE A 267 7.80 13.98 -9.14
CA PHE A 267 6.91 14.60 -8.16
C PHE A 267 5.44 14.32 -8.49
N GLN A 268 5.05 14.45 -9.76
CA GLN A 268 3.70 14.11 -10.22
C GLN A 268 3.36 12.64 -9.99
N ALA A 269 4.28 11.73 -10.26
CA ALA A 269 4.13 10.30 -10.00
C ALA A 269 3.93 10.02 -8.50
N GLY A 270 4.74 10.65 -7.63
CA GLY A 270 4.54 10.56 -6.17
C GLY A 270 3.19 11.12 -5.72
N SER A 271 2.76 12.24 -6.30
CA SER A 271 1.43 12.82 -6.03
C SER A 271 0.28 11.92 -6.49
N TRP A 272 0.36 11.34 -7.69
CA TRP A 272 -0.63 10.38 -8.19
C TRP A 272 -0.72 9.15 -7.29
N TYR A 273 0.44 8.62 -6.86
CA TYR A 273 0.48 7.48 -5.94
C TYR A 273 -0.16 7.83 -4.59
N TRP A 274 0.17 8.99 -4.03
CA TRP A 274 -0.38 9.43 -2.73
C TRP A 274 -1.91 9.59 -2.77
N HIS A 275 -2.44 10.22 -3.82
CA HIS A 275 -3.89 10.33 -4.00
C HIS A 275 -4.56 8.97 -4.23
N PHE A 276 -3.89 8.03 -4.92
CA PHE A 276 -4.37 6.64 -5.02
C PHE A 276 -4.50 5.99 -3.63
N VAL A 277 -3.47 6.13 -2.79
CA VAL A 277 -3.48 5.60 -1.42
C VAL A 277 -4.66 6.18 -0.64
N ASP A 278 -4.88 7.50 -0.69
CA ASP A 278 -6.00 8.14 0.00
C ASP A 278 -7.38 7.66 -0.48
N VAL A 279 -7.56 7.46 -1.78
CA VAL A 279 -8.83 6.91 -2.33
C VAL A 279 -9.08 5.50 -1.83
N VAL A 280 -8.05 4.65 -1.76
CA VAL A 280 -8.17 3.31 -1.18
C VAL A 280 -8.55 3.39 0.29
N TRP A 281 -7.98 4.32 1.05
CA TRP A 281 -8.37 4.53 2.45
C TRP A 281 -9.84 4.89 2.59
N LEU A 282 -10.39 5.76 1.75
CA LEU A 282 -11.81 6.10 1.81
C LEU A 282 -12.70 4.88 1.56
N CYS A 283 -12.32 4.01 0.61
CA CYS A 283 -13.00 2.74 0.41
C CYS A 283 -12.90 1.84 1.66
N LEU A 284 -11.73 1.75 2.29
CA LEU A 284 -11.56 1.00 3.54
C LEU A 284 -12.43 1.57 4.66
N PHE A 285 -12.40 2.88 4.88
CA PHE A 285 -13.20 3.56 5.89
C PHE A 285 -14.68 3.22 5.73
N ILE A 286 -15.22 3.31 4.52
CA ILE A 286 -16.63 3.01 4.25
C ILE A 286 -16.92 1.51 4.39
N PHE A 287 -16.20 0.64 3.68
CA PHE A 287 -16.57 -0.78 3.56
C PHE A 287 -16.10 -1.65 4.72
N VAL A 288 -15.06 -1.25 5.46
CA VAL A 288 -14.50 -2.05 6.56
C VAL A 288 -14.93 -1.53 7.92
N TYR A 289 -14.98 -0.21 8.12
CA TYR A 289 -15.26 0.38 9.44
C TYR A 289 -16.71 0.85 9.61
N VAL A 290 -17.36 1.34 8.54
CA VAL A 290 -18.73 1.86 8.63
C VAL A 290 -19.79 0.80 8.31
N LEU A 291 -19.61 0.06 7.21
CA LEU A 291 -20.52 -0.99 6.75
C LEU A 291 -20.09 -2.36 7.24
#